data_AF-A0A3B1DKG9-F1
#
_entry.id   AF-A0A3B1DKG9-F1
#
_cell.length_a   1.000
_cell.length_b   1.000
_cell.length_c   1.000
_cell.angle_alpha   90.00
_cell.angle_beta   90.00
_cell.angle_gamma   90.00
#
_symmetry.space_group_name_H-M   'P 1'
#
loop_
_entity.id
_entity.type
_entity.pdbx_description
1 polymer ?
#
loop_
_entity_poly.entity_id
_entity_poly.type
_entity_poly.pdbx_seq_one_letter_code
_entity_poly.pdbx_strand_id
1 'polypeptide(L)' 'MAHPLIPFDNNQGERDIRMAKLKQKISGCFRGTEGGKIFARIRGYVSTLRKNELNILEGIQSTFTSMPMLPTCVLLAE' A
#
# COMPACT_ATOMS: atom_id res chain seq x y z
N MET A 1 -12.36 -24.11 -9.46
CA MET A 1 -12.56 -24.08 -10.93
C MET A 1 -11.83 -22.87 -11.48
N ALA A 2 -10.78 -23.06 -12.26
CA ALA A 2 -10.03 -21.98 -12.90
C ALA A 2 -10.49 -21.86 -14.36
N HIS A 3 -10.74 -20.64 -14.83
CA HIS A 3 -11.14 -20.39 -16.21
C HIS A 3 -9.89 -20.42 -17.11
N PRO A 4 -9.86 -21.21 -18.21
CA PRO A 4 -8.65 -21.40 -19.03
C PRO A 4 -8.03 -20.11 -19.59
N LEU A 5 -8.83 -19.05 -19.76
CA LEU A 5 -8.37 -17.75 -20.26
C LEU A 5 -7.88 -16.79 -19.16
N ILE A 6 -8.04 -17.14 -17.88
CA ILE A 6 -7.65 -16.31 -16.75
C ILE A 6 -6.73 -17.17 -15.87
N PRO A 7 -5.44 -17.27 -16.22
CA PRO A 7 -4.49 -17.99 -15.39
C PRO A 7 -4.45 -17.36 -14.00
N PHE A 8 -4.12 -18.18 -12.99
CA PHE A 8 -3.85 -17.65 -11.67
C PHE A 8 -2.66 -16.68 -11.76
N ASP A 9 -2.88 -15.44 -11.34
CA ASP A 9 -1.84 -14.42 -11.24
C ASP A 9 -1.77 -13.91 -9.81
N ASN A 10 -0.54 -13.68 -9.33
CA ASN A 10 -0.26 -13.02 -8.06
C ASN A 10 -0.30 -11.51 -8.28
N ASN A 11 -1.47 -11.01 -8.68
CA ASN A 11 -1.67 -9.63 -9.06
C ASN A 11 -1.45 -8.68 -7.87
N GLN A 12 -1.29 -7.40 -8.17
CA GLN A 12 -0.97 -6.40 -7.16
C GLN A 12 -2.06 -6.28 -6.07
N GLY A 13 -3.34 -6.44 -6.43
CA GLY A 13 -4.45 -6.38 -5.48
C GLY A 13 -4.38 -7.50 -4.45
N GLU A 14 -4.09 -8.73 -4.88
CA GLU A 14 -3.94 -9.86 -3.99
C GLU A 14 -2.76 -9.67 -3.03
N ARG A 15 -1.63 -9.17 -3.54
CA ARG A 15 -0.43 -8.89 -2.74
C ARG A 15 -0.70 -7.87 -1.63
N ASP A 16 -1.45 -6.83 -1.94
CA ASP A 16 -1.78 -5.78 -0.97
C ASP A 16 -2.76 -6.28 0.10
N ILE A 17 -3.78 -7.07 -0.29
CA ILE A 17 -4.75 -7.68 0.65
C ILE A 17 -4.07 -8.72 1.56
N ARG A 18 -3.11 -9.50 1.05
CA ARG A 18 -2.42 -10.54 1.80
C ARG A 18 -1.78 -10.01 3.07
N MET A 19 -1.23 -8.80 3.03
CA MET A 19 -0.61 -8.18 4.20
C MET A 19 -1.63 -7.77 5.28
N ALA A 20 -2.83 -7.33 4.87
CA ALA A 20 -3.92 -7.10 5.83
C ALA A 20 -4.37 -8.41 6.48
N LYS A 21 -4.47 -9.49 5.71
CA LYS A 21 -4.84 -10.81 6.25
C LYS A 21 -3.77 -11.38 7.18
N LEU A 22 -2.50 -11.21 6.82
CA LEU A 22 -1.37 -11.59 7.66
C LEU A 22 -1.40 -10.83 8.99
N LYS A 23 -1.68 -9.53 8.97
CA LYS A 23 -1.83 -8.73 10.19
C LYS A 23 -2.95 -9.25 11.08
N GLN A 24 -4.11 -9.57 10.51
CA GLN A 24 -5.26 -10.13 11.22
C GLN A 24 -4.98 -11.52 11.83
N LYS A 25 -4.33 -12.42 11.07
CA LYS A 25 -4.19 -13.83 11.46
C LYS A 25 -3.00 -14.12 12.36
N ILE A 26 -1.85 -13.50 12.10
CA ILE A 26 -0.58 -13.93 12.74
C ILE A 26 0.20 -12.80 13.43
N SER A 27 0.03 -11.55 13.02
CA SER A 27 0.83 -10.42 13.57
C SER A 27 0.03 -9.63 14.63
N GLY A 28 -0.63 -10.32 15.56
CA GLY A 28 -1.30 -9.69 16.70
C GLY A 28 -2.60 -8.93 16.41
N CYS A 29 -3.15 -9.05 15.18
CA CYS A 29 -4.43 -8.47 14.75
C CYS A 29 -4.50 -6.92 14.85
N PHE A 30 -5.63 -6.36 14.42
CA PHE A 30 -5.98 -4.96 14.62
C PHE A 30 -6.83 -4.83 15.88
N ARG A 31 -6.49 -3.89 16.77
CA ARG A 31 -7.27 -3.61 17.98
C ARG A 31 -8.63 -2.97 17.69
N GLY A 32 -8.80 -2.42 16.49
CA GLY A 32 -10.01 -1.77 16.03
C GLY A 32 -9.87 -1.29 14.59
N THR A 33 -10.94 -0.70 14.06
CA THR A 33 -11.02 -0.22 12.68
C THR A 33 -9.99 0.87 12.38
N GLU A 34 -9.71 1.75 13.32
CA GLU A 34 -8.69 2.80 13.20
C GLU A 34 -7.29 2.24 12.92
N GLY A 35 -6.90 1.16 13.61
CA GLY A 35 -5.62 0.49 13.34
C GLY A 35 -5.53 -0.07 11.92
N GLY A 36 -6.66 -0.56 11.40
CA GLY A 36 -6.78 -1.00 10.00
C GLY A 36 -6.64 0.17 9.01
N LYS A 37 -7.27 1.32 9.29
CA LYS A 37 -7.16 2.53 8.46
C LYS A 37 -5.72 3.06 8.42
N ILE A 38 -5.04 3.14 9.57
CA ILE A 38 -3.63 3.56 9.65
C ILE A 38 -2.74 2.60 8.83
N PHE A 39 -2.93 1.29 9.01
CA PHE A 39 -2.20 0.28 8.25
C PHE A 39 -2.40 0.43 6.74
N ALA A 40 -3.65 0.58 6.30
CA ALA A 40 -4.00 0.77 4.90
C ALA A 40 -3.40 2.06 4.33
N ARG A 41 -3.41 3.17 5.08
CA ARG A 41 -2.83 4.45 4.67
C ARG A 41 -1.32 4.33 4.43
N ILE A 42 -0.58 3.77 5.38
CA ILE A 42 0.88 3.61 5.26
C ILE A 42 1.23 2.72 4.07
N ARG A 43 0.56 1.57 3.95
CA ARG A 43 0.81 0.62 2.84
C ARG A 43 0.40 1.21 1.49
N GLY A 44 -0.69 1.96 1.43
CA GLY A 44 -1.16 2.66 0.24
C GLY A 44 -0.15 3.70 -0.24
N TYR A 45 0.44 4.48 0.67
CA TYR A 45 1.49 5.43 0.34
C TYR A 45 2.73 4.73 -0.26
N VAL A 46 3.22 3.67 0.39
CA VAL A 46 4.35 2.88 -0.14
C VAL A 46 4.05 2.25 -1.49
N SER A 47 2.84 1.73 -1.69
CA SER A 47 2.38 1.18 -2.97
C SER A 47 2.36 2.27 -4.05
N THR A 48 1.95 3.49 -3.69
CA THR A 48 1.94 4.66 -4.60
C THR A 48 3.35 5.06 -5.02
N LEU A 49 4.28 5.19 -4.06
CA LEU A 49 5.68 5.50 -4.37
C LEU A 49 6.27 4.45 -5.33
N ARG A 50 6.07 3.17 -5.02
CA ARG A 50 6.58 2.05 -5.83
C ARG A 50 6.01 2.04 -7.25
N LYS A 51 4.72 2.33 -7.42
CA LYS A 51 4.05 2.37 -8.74
C LYS A 51 4.56 3.51 -9.63
N ASN A 52 5.10 4.56 -9.02
CA ASN A 52 5.62 5.73 -9.71
C ASN A 52 7.15 5.77 -9.71
N GLU A 53 7.80 4.64 -9.43
CA GLU A 53 9.26 4.48 -9.46
C GLU A 53 10.01 5.47 -8.54
N LEU A 54 9.34 5.92 -7.46
CA LEU A 54 9.93 6.82 -6.48
C LEU A 54 10.68 6.05 -5.40
N ASN A 55 11.75 6.66 -4.87
CA ASN A 55 12.51 6.09 -3.75
C ASN A 55 11.62 6.00 -2.50
N ILE A 56 11.41 4.77 -2.02
CA ILE A 56 10.51 4.50 -0.89
C ILE A 56 11.05 5.06 0.42
N LEU A 57 12.37 4.97 0.66
CA LEU A 57 12.96 5.44 1.92
C LEU A 57 12.91 6.96 2.01
N GLU A 58 13.32 7.65 0.95
CA GLU A 58 13.21 9.11 0.84
C GLU A 58 11.75 9.55 0.96
N GLY A 59 10.83 8.85 0.30
CA GLY A 59 9.41 9.15 0.38
C GLY A 59 8.86 8.98 1.79
N ILE A 60 9.29 7.99 2.57
CA ILE A 60 8.91 7.87 3.99
C ILE A 60 9.53 9.00 4.81
N GLN A 61 10.81 9.31 4.63
CA GLN A 61 11.50 10.39 5.34
C GLN A 61 10.82 11.76 5.12
N SER A 62 10.41 12.04 3.89
CA SER A 62 9.74 13.28 3.51
C SER A 62 8.41 13.52 4.25
N THR A 63 7.74 12.45 4.71
CA THR A 63 6.51 12.57 5.50
C THR A 63 6.75 13.18 6.88
N PHE A 64 7.95 13.02 7.44
CA PHE A 64 8.33 13.60 8.74
C PHE A 64 8.71 15.08 8.64
N THR A 65 9.10 15.56 7.45
CA THR A 65 9.44 16.97 7.20
C THR A 65 8.24 17.78 6.68
N SER A 66 7.02 17.25 6.76
CA SER A 66 5.77 17.86 6.28
C SER A 66 5.72 18.18 4.78
N MET A 67 6.58 17.55 3.97
CA MET A 67 6.57 17.65 2.50
C MET A 67 6.60 16.25 1.90
N PRO A 68 5.47 15.50 1.96
CA PRO A 68 5.45 14.14 1.46
C PRO A 68 5.75 14.10 -0.04
N MET A 69 6.65 13.21 -0.44
CA MET A 69 6.89 12.92 -1.85
C MET A 69 5.64 12.30 -2.47
N LEU A 70 5.14 12.92 -3.51
CA LEU A 70 3.97 12.46 -4.24
C LEU A 70 4.29 12.34 -5.73
N PRO A 71 3.57 11.46 -6.45
CA PRO A 71 3.67 11.40 -7.90
C PRO A 71 3.31 12.75 -8.54
N THR A 72 3.95 13.08 -9.65
CA THR A 72 3.71 14.33 -10.38
C THR A 72 2.24 14.48 -10.79
N CYS A 73 1.57 13.40 -11.16
CA CYS A 73 0.15 13.43 -11.51
C CYS A 73 -0.78 13.83 -10.36
N VAL A 74 -0.37 13.61 -9.11
CA VAL A 74 -1.12 14.05 -7.92
C VAL A 74 -0.85 15.52 -7.65
N LEU A 75 0.43 15.94 -7.73
CA LEU A 75 0.84 17.33 -7.51
C LEU A 75 0.24 18.31 -8.55
N LEU A 76 -0.02 17.85 -9.77
CA LEU A 76 -0.62 18.66 -10.83
C LEU A 76 -2.15 18.79 -10.70
N ALA A 77 -2.79 18.01 -9.83
CA ALA A 77 -4.24 18.01 -9.63
C ALA A 77 -4.68 18.92 -8.46
N GLU A 78 -3.73 19.48 -7.70
CA GLU A 78 -3.93 20.46 -6.63
C GLU A 78 -3.58 21.88 -7.12
#